data_AF-A0A819S3T4-F1
#
_entry.id   AF-A0A819S3T4-F1
#
_cell.length_a   1.000
_cell.length_b   1.000
_cell.length_c   1.000
_cell.angle_alpha   90.00
_cell.angle_beta   90.00
_cell.angle_gamma   90.00
#
_symmetry.space_group_name_H-M   'P 1'
#
loop_
_entity.id
_entity.type
_entity.pdbx_description
1 polymer ?
#
loop_
_entity_poly.entity_id
_entity_poly.type
_entity_poly.pdbx_seq_one_letter_code
_entity_poly.pdbx_strand_id
1 'polypeptide(L)'
;MFSSIRNHLLEVASSGYNAGNQFLDALTYYRMTQQNLPAFSVSLPAVSGAGMFHRQRDMLSTLKSTHGFEVLSPIAVFELIERFHTNQRTRPCPVIFAVNWQTLYERRHKLPIFQLRKIVEERYTIINLTNVSTASTGLNSTTTLNLNRKETIIERIQMAVARLLGAADIDRILVDRSLVSQGMDSLAALSLYNWLGQETSVYVPLVDLLQGYSIETIATVIHNKLNGRHQVVSSTTKEEHIDTDLIKENEIKLS
;
A
#
# COMPACT_ATOMS: atom_id res chain seq x y z
N MET A 1 17.83 -18.79 -22.55
CA MET A 1 16.41 -18.48 -22.29
C MET A 1 16.30 -17.02 -21.91
N PHE A 2 15.16 -16.38 -22.19
CA PHE A 2 14.92 -14.97 -21.85
C PHE A 2 13.81 -14.93 -20.80
N SER A 3 14.19 -14.59 -19.57
CA SER A 3 13.30 -14.31 -18.44
C SER A 3 13.10 -12.80 -18.32
N SER A 4 12.35 -12.36 -17.33
CA SER A 4 12.02 -10.95 -17.12
C SER A 4 12.33 -10.51 -15.70
N ILE A 5 12.86 -9.30 -15.57
CA ILE A 5 13.12 -8.67 -14.27
C ILE A 5 11.86 -8.52 -13.39
N ARG A 6 10.68 -8.54 -14.01
CA ARG A 6 9.39 -8.43 -13.31
C ARG A 6 9.16 -9.49 -12.24
N ASN A 7 9.81 -10.65 -12.33
CA ASN A 7 9.75 -11.64 -11.26
C ASN A 7 10.37 -11.17 -9.94
N HIS A 8 11.30 -10.23 -10.03
CA HIS A 8 12.00 -9.66 -8.89
C HIS A 8 11.37 -8.36 -8.42
N LEU A 9 10.41 -7.82 -9.18
CA LEU A 9 9.63 -6.65 -8.82
C LEU A 9 8.26 -7.12 -8.33
N LEU A 10 7.79 -6.63 -7.18
CA LEU A 10 6.50 -7.02 -6.60
C LEU A 10 5.32 -6.39 -7.36
N GLU A 11 5.20 -6.69 -8.66
CA GLU A 11 4.10 -6.23 -9.51
C GLU A 11 3.01 -7.31 -9.52
N VAL A 12 1.87 -6.98 -8.90
CA VAL A 12 0.74 -7.90 -8.68
C VAL A 12 0.00 -8.24 -9.98
N ALA A 13 0.17 -7.41 -11.03
CA ALA A 13 -0.49 -7.57 -12.31
C ALA A 13 0.35 -8.37 -13.31
N SER A 14 0.35 -9.71 -13.20
CA SER A 14 0.59 -10.71 -14.29
C SER A 14 1.10 -12.06 -13.76
N SER A 15 0.36 -12.70 -12.86
CA SER A 15 0.77 -13.96 -12.21
C SER A 15 1.25 -15.05 -13.19
N GLY A 16 0.54 -15.25 -14.31
CA GLY A 16 0.93 -16.23 -15.34
C GLY A 16 2.24 -15.88 -16.07
N TYR A 17 2.47 -14.59 -16.35
CA TYR A 17 3.73 -14.13 -16.94
C TYR A 17 4.89 -14.32 -15.96
N ASN A 18 4.68 -13.94 -14.70
CA ASN A 18 5.71 -14.08 -13.67
C ASN A 18 6.05 -15.57 -13.40
N ALA A 19 5.03 -16.43 -13.32
CA ALA A 19 5.22 -17.87 -13.18
C ALA A 19 6.00 -18.49 -14.35
N GLY A 20 5.67 -18.11 -15.59
CA GLY A 20 6.40 -18.56 -16.78
C GLY A 20 7.87 -18.15 -16.78
N ASN A 21 8.15 -16.89 -16.47
CA ASN A 21 9.54 -16.41 -16.34
C ASN A 21 10.28 -17.12 -15.19
N GLN A 22 9.59 -17.42 -14.08
CA GLN A 22 10.21 -18.04 -12.91
C GLN A 22 10.57 -19.50 -13.21
N PHE A 23 9.71 -20.17 -13.98
CA PHE A 23 9.98 -21.50 -14.48
C PHE A 23 11.23 -21.56 -15.36
N LEU A 24 11.47 -20.57 -16.24
CA LEU A 24 12.68 -20.54 -17.07
C LEU A 24 13.97 -20.46 -16.24
N ASP A 25 13.96 -19.64 -15.20
CA ASP A 25 15.11 -19.49 -14.30
C ASP A 25 15.31 -20.76 -13.44
N ALA A 26 14.22 -21.34 -12.93
CA ALA A 26 14.26 -22.59 -12.18
C ALA A 26 14.71 -23.78 -13.04
N LEU A 27 14.24 -23.88 -14.27
CA LEU A 27 14.63 -24.93 -15.22
C LEU A 27 16.12 -24.84 -15.56
N THR A 28 16.63 -23.61 -15.73
CA THR A 28 18.06 -23.38 -15.95
C THR A 28 18.89 -23.89 -14.78
N TYR A 29 18.49 -23.54 -13.56
CA TYR A 29 19.15 -24.00 -12.34
C TYR A 29 19.09 -25.53 -12.18
N TYR A 30 17.93 -26.13 -12.44
CA TYR A 30 17.74 -27.58 -12.38
C TYR A 30 18.65 -28.32 -13.37
N ARG A 31 18.70 -27.87 -14.63
CA ARG A 31 19.56 -28.47 -15.65
C ARG A 31 21.04 -28.44 -15.26
N MET A 32 21.50 -27.33 -14.72
CA MET A 32 22.90 -27.21 -14.30
C MET A 32 23.21 -28.03 -13.04
N THR A 33 22.38 -27.95 -12.00
CA THR A 33 22.70 -28.54 -10.69
C THR A 33 22.36 -30.03 -10.60
N GLN A 34 21.27 -30.46 -11.23
CA GLN A 34 20.78 -31.84 -11.12
C GLN A 34 21.19 -32.69 -12.31
N GLN A 35 21.24 -32.11 -13.51
CA GLN A 35 21.54 -32.85 -14.74
C GLN A 35 22.95 -32.61 -15.28
N ASN A 36 23.69 -31.67 -14.67
CA ASN A 36 25.02 -31.25 -15.13
C ASN A 36 25.03 -30.84 -16.62
N LEU A 37 23.90 -30.31 -17.12
CA LEU A 37 23.72 -29.87 -18.50
C LEU A 37 23.92 -28.35 -18.60
N PRO A 38 24.50 -27.87 -19.71
CA PRO A 38 24.58 -26.43 -19.97
C PRO A 38 23.17 -25.85 -20.12
N ALA A 39 22.94 -24.73 -19.44
CA ALA A 39 21.73 -23.94 -19.51
C ALA A 39 22.05 -22.48 -19.14
N PHE A 40 21.32 -21.54 -19.71
CA PHE A 40 21.50 -20.12 -19.40
C PHE A 40 20.16 -19.40 -19.54
N SER A 41 19.81 -18.60 -18.55
CA SER A 41 18.66 -17.70 -18.57
C SER A 41 19.13 -16.29 -18.24
N VAL A 42 18.46 -15.26 -18.77
CA VAL A 42 18.76 -13.87 -18.44
C VAL A 42 17.46 -13.13 -18.18
N SER A 43 17.37 -12.46 -17.03
CA SER A 43 16.20 -11.67 -16.65
C SER A 43 16.35 -10.25 -17.19
N LEU A 44 15.65 -9.96 -18.28
CA LEU A 44 15.76 -8.71 -19.01
C LEU A 44 14.83 -7.62 -18.45
N PRO A 45 15.25 -6.34 -18.47
CA PRO A 45 14.38 -5.21 -18.26
C PRO A 45 13.52 -4.95 -19.50
N ALA A 46 12.73 -3.86 -19.48
CA ALA A 46 12.02 -3.41 -20.68
C ALA A 46 13.01 -3.12 -21.82
N VAL A 47 12.69 -3.59 -23.02
CA VAL A 47 13.50 -3.39 -24.23
C VAL A 47 12.76 -2.50 -25.20
N SER A 48 13.43 -1.52 -25.79
CA SER A 48 12.81 -0.58 -26.73
C SER A 48 12.43 -1.29 -28.03
N GLY A 49 11.27 -0.94 -28.58
CA GLY A 49 10.78 -1.54 -29.82
C GLY A 49 10.29 -2.99 -29.73
N ALA A 50 10.34 -3.61 -28.54
CA ALA A 50 9.93 -5.00 -28.34
C ALA A 50 9.19 -5.20 -27.00
N GLY A 51 8.48 -6.32 -26.87
CA GLY A 51 7.79 -6.70 -25.63
C GLY A 51 6.51 -5.91 -25.32
N MET A 52 5.99 -6.10 -24.10
CA MET A 52 4.68 -5.61 -23.65
C MET A 52 4.54 -4.07 -23.73
N PHE A 53 5.64 -3.34 -23.55
CA PHE A 53 5.65 -1.86 -23.52
C PHE A 53 5.66 -1.20 -24.90
N HIS A 54 5.80 -1.97 -25.98
CA HIS A 54 5.61 -1.43 -27.32
C HIS A 54 4.14 -1.03 -27.58
N ARG A 55 3.18 -1.70 -26.92
CA ARG A 55 1.74 -1.43 -27.06
C ARG A 55 1.15 -0.55 -25.95
N GLN A 56 1.87 -0.33 -24.83
CA GLN A 56 1.42 0.44 -23.66
C GLN A 56 2.46 1.51 -23.28
N ARG A 57 2.53 2.58 -24.07
CA ARG A 57 3.49 3.69 -23.87
C ARG A 57 3.29 4.43 -22.55
N ASP A 58 2.06 4.51 -22.05
CA ASP A 58 1.74 5.20 -20.79
C ASP A 58 2.24 4.47 -19.54
N MET A 59 2.32 3.14 -19.58
CA MET A 59 2.96 2.37 -18.51
C MET A 59 4.48 2.57 -18.50
N LEU A 60 5.08 2.75 -19.68
CA LEU A 60 6.53 2.96 -19.80
C LEU A 60 6.96 4.33 -19.24
N SER A 61 6.18 5.38 -19.52
CA SER A 61 6.39 6.69 -18.91
C SER A 61 6.21 6.61 -17.40
N THR A 62 5.18 5.93 -16.91
CA THR A 62 4.94 5.76 -15.47
C THR A 62 6.09 5.01 -14.76
N LEU A 63 6.63 3.94 -15.37
CA LEU A 63 7.78 3.19 -14.84
C LEU A 63 9.05 4.05 -14.76
N LYS A 64 9.36 4.79 -15.82
CA LYS A 64 10.50 5.72 -15.86
C LYS A 64 10.35 6.82 -14.82
N SER A 65 9.21 7.52 -14.84
CA SER A 65 8.97 8.71 -14.02
C SER A 65 8.83 8.37 -12.54
N THR A 66 8.22 7.24 -12.20
CA THR A 66 7.87 6.92 -10.80
C THR A 66 8.94 6.11 -10.09
N HIS A 67 9.60 5.20 -10.80
CA HIS A 67 10.48 4.20 -10.19
C HIS A 67 11.92 4.23 -10.72
N GLY A 68 12.25 5.13 -11.66
CA GLY A 68 13.61 5.27 -12.20
C GLY A 68 14.06 4.08 -13.06
N PHE A 69 13.16 3.18 -13.45
CA PHE A 69 13.48 2.08 -14.35
C PHE A 69 13.63 2.58 -15.78
N GLU A 70 14.73 2.19 -16.42
CA GLU A 70 15.04 2.54 -17.80
C GLU A 70 14.72 1.40 -18.78
N VAL A 71 14.82 1.72 -20.06
CA VAL A 71 14.54 0.82 -21.17
C VAL A 71 15.83 0.62 -21.94
N LEU A 72 16.23 -0.63 -22.15
CA LEU A 72 17.43 -0.93 -22.92
C LEU A 72 17.13 -0.97 -24.42
N SER A 73 18.12 -0.60 -25.24
CA SER A 73 18.07 -0.88 -26.66
C SER A 73 18.36 -2.37 -26.92
N PRO A 74 17.86 -2.94 -28.04
CA PRO A 74 18.22 -4.31 -28.43
C PRO A 74 19.73 -4.54 -28.51
N ILE A 75 20.48 -3.56 -29.02
CA ILE A 75 21.95 -3.62 -29.11
C ILE A 75 22.58 -3.76 -27.72
N ALA A 76 22.17 -2.93 -26.76
CA ALA A 76 22.68 -3.02 -25.38
C ALA A 76 22.35 -4.37 -24.71
N VAL A 77 21.18 -4.94 -25.03
CA VAL A 77 20.80 -6.27 -24.55
C VAL A 77 21.74 -7.34 -25.09
N PHE A 78 22.04 -7.34 -26.40
CA PHE A 78 22.97 -8.30 -26.99
C PHE A 78 24.38 -8.18 -26.42
N GLU A 79 24.92 -6.96 -26.27
CA GLU A 79 26.23 -6.73 -25.66
C GLU A 79 26.30 -7.29 -24.22
N LEU A 80 25.24 -7.12 -23.44
CA LEU A 80 25.17 -7.67 -22.08
C LEU A 80 25.13 -9.20 -22.10
N ILE A 81 24.33 -9.80 -22.99
CA ILE A 81 24.25 -11.26 -23.13
C ILE A 81 25.61 -11.85 -23.49
N GLU A 82 26.34 -11.25 -24.44
CA GLU A 82 27.69 -11.70 -24.82
C GLU A 82 28.66 -11.69 -23.64
N ARG A 83 28.61 -10.64 -22.80
CA ARG A 83 29.42 -10.55 -21.57
C ARG A 83 29.06 -11.59 -20.52
N PHE A 84 27.79 -11.99 -20.43
CA PHE A 84 27.38 -13.06 -19.51
C PHE A 84 27.64 -14.45 -20.08
N HIS A 85 27.64 -14.61 -21.40
CA HIS A 85 27.92 -15.87 -22.07
C HIS A 85 29.33 -16.38 -21.74
N THR A 86 30.31 -15.51 -21.57
CA THR A 86 31.67 -15.90 -21.17
C THR A 86 31.79 -16.35 -19.71
N ASN A 87 30.77 -16.10 -18.86
CA ASN A 87 30.78 -16.37 -17.41
C ASN A 87 29.65 -17.31 -16.93
N GLN A 88 29.04 -18.11 -17.81
CA GLN A 88 27.84 -18.89 -17.52
C GLN A 88 27.95 -19.86 -16.32
N ARG A 89 29.15 -20.36 -16.02
CA ARG A 89 29.34 -21.33 -14.93
C ARG A 89 29.20 -20.72 -13.53
N THR A 90 29.44 -19.42 -13.37
CA THR A 90 29.35 -18.76 -12.07
C THR A 90 28.03 -18.03 -11.87
N ARG A 91 27.36 -17.64 -12.96
CA ARG A 91 26.07 -16.92 -12.93
C ARG A 91 25.17 -17.39 -14.08
N PRO A 92 24.36 -18.45 -13.87
CA PRO A 92 23.54 -19.03 -14.94
C PRO A 92 22.22 -18.29 -15.20
N CYS A 93 21.80 -17.45 -14.24
CA CYS A 93 20.59 -16.65 -14.30
C CYS A 93 20.87 -15.17 -13.93
N PRO A 94 21.70 -14.42 -14.69
CA PRO A 94 21.92 -12.99 -14.42
C PRO A 94 20.62 -12.18 -14.52
N VAL A 95 20.46 -11.24 -13.59
CA VAL A 95 19.36 -10.27 -13.59
C VAL A 95 19.90 -8.91 -13.99
N ILE A 96 19.31 -8.31 -15.01
CA ILE A 96 19.75 -7.03 -15.56
C ILE A 96 18.79 -5.93 -15.10
N PHE A 97 19.28 -5.06 -14.22
CA PHE A 97 18.59 -3.84 -13.80
C PHE A 97 19.04 -2.67 -14.66
N ALA A 98 18.14 -2.16 -15.51
CA ALA A 98 18.30 -0.86 -16.16
C ALA A 98 17.64 0.20 -15.26
N VAL A 99 18.45 0.90 -14.48
CA VAL A 99 17.96 1.83 -13.45
C VAL A 99 18.79 3.10 -13.47
N ASN A 100 18.10 4.23 -13.47
CA ASN A 100 18.68 5.52 -13.16
C ASN A 100 18.83 5.65 -11.63
N TRP A 101 20.01 5.31 -11.11
CA TRP A 101 20.26 5.30 -9.67
C TRP A 101 20.06 6.64 -9.00
N GLN A 102 20.36 7.74 -9.71
CA GLN A 102 20.12 9.10 -9.21
C GLN A 102 18.63 9.36 -9.01
N THR A 103 17.80 9.04 -10.01
CA THR A 103 16.34 9.21 -9.94
C THR A 103 15.74 8.32 -8.85
N LEU A 104 16.18 7.07 -8.75
CA LEU A 104 15.73 6.15 -7.71
C LEU A 104 16.09 6.69 -6.31
N TYR A 105 17.31 7.19 -6.15
CA TYR A 105 17.78 7.76 -4.90
C TYR A 105 16.99 9.01 -4.50
N GLU A 106 16.79 9.95 -5.40
CA GLU A 106 16.00 11.17 -5.15
C GLU A 106 14.55 10.84 -4.76
N ARG A 107 13.98 9.78 -5.34
CA ARG A 107 12.60 9.35 -5.09
C ARG A 107 12.47 8.27 -4.03
N ARG A 108 13.56 7.87 -3.36
CA ARG A 108 13.57 6.75 -2.39
C ARG A 108 12.49 6.85 -1.33
N HIS A 109 12.15 8.06 -0.87
CA HIS A 109 11.10 8.31 0.12
C HIS A 109 9.68 7.94 -0.33
N LYS A 110 9.46 7.78 -1.64
CA LYS A 110 8.19 7.35 -2.22
C LYS A 110 8.10 5.84 -2.43
N LEU A 111 9.20 5.11 -2.27
CA LEU A 111 9.19 3.66 -2.40
C LEU A 111 8.54 3.02 -1.15
N PRO A 112 7.71 1.97 -1.32
CA PRO A 112 7.02 1.33 -0.20
C PRO A 112 7.95 0.91 0.93
N ILE A 113 9.16 0.41 0.63
CA ILE A 113 10.10 -0.05 1.66
C ILE A 113 10.56 1.07 2.61
N PHE A 114 10.72 2.30 2.13
CA PHE A 114 11.09 3.44 2.97
C PHE A 114 9.89 4.01 3.73
N GLN A 115 8.66 3.77 3.25
CA GLN A 115 7.43 4.08 3.98
C GLN A 115 7.16 3.05 5.08
N LEU A 116 7.40 1.77 4.79
CA LEU A 116 7.34 0.68 5.78
C LEU A 116 8.37 0.86 6.89
N ARG A 117 9.57 1.34 6.57
CA ARG A 117 10.58 1.69 7.59
C ARG A 117 10.04 2.72 8.59
N LYS A 118 9.35 3.77 8.13
CA LYS A 118 8.71 4.74 9.02
C LYS A 118 7.64 4.08 9.89
N ILE A 119 6.80 3.22 9.33
CA ILE A 119 5.78 2.48 10.09
C ILE A 119 6.42 1.61 11.17
N VAL A 120 7.56 0.97 10.89
CA VAL A 120 8.30 0.15 11.86
C VAL A 120 8.98 1.02 12.92
N GLU A 121 9.66 2.10 12.53
CA GLU A 121 10.34 3.03 13.45
C GLU A 121 9.34 3.79 14.35
N GLU A 122 8.20 4.20 13.80
CA GLU A 122 7.09 4.80 14.56
C GLU A 122 6.50 3.78 15.55
N ARG A 123 6.33 2.50 15.15
CA ARG A 123 5.90 1.44 16.08
C ARG A 123 6.89 1.18 17.22
N TYR A 124 8.19 1.26 16.98
CA TYR A 124 9.20 1.14 18.05
C TYR A 124 9.19 2.33 19.01
N THR A 125 8.85 3.53 18.51
CA THR A 125 8.74 4.74 19.35
C THR A 125 7.44 4.74 20.18
N ILE A 126 6.34 4.22 19.63
CA ILE A 126 5.03 4.12 20.29
C ILE A 126 5.04 3.12 21.46
N ILE A 127 5.88 2.08 21.44
CA ILE A 127 5.99 1.13 22.57
C ILE A 127 6.60 1.79 23.83
N ASN A 128 7.36 2.89 23.67
CA ASN A 128 7.93 3.66 24.80
C ASN A 128 7.14 4.91 25.18
N LEU A 129 6.04 5.21 24.49
CA LEU A 129 5.20 6.37 24.77
C LEU A 129 3.74 5.93 24.79
N THR A 130 3.30 5.43 25.94
CA THR A 130 1.89 5.22 26.30
C THR A 130 1.04 6.51 26.31
N ASN A 131 1.47 7.59 25.67
CA ASN A 131 0.71 8.85 25.63
C ASN A 131 0.93 9.61 24.31
N VAL A 132 -0.18 9.78 23.58
CA VAL A 132 -0.54 10.89 22.68
C VAL A 132 -0.16 10.82 21.18
N SER A 133 -1.24 10.88 20.38
CA SER A 133 -1.47 11.37 19.01
C SER A 133 -0.80 10.74 17.78
N THR A 134 -1.68 10.12 16.99
CA THR A 134 -1.55 9.69 15.59
C THR A 134 -1.31 10.85 14.62
N ALA A 135 -0.29 10.74 13.76
CA ALA A 135 -0.12 11.59 12.58
C ALA A 135 0.08 10.74 11.31
N SER A 136 -0.77 10.96 10.33
CA SER A 136 -0.89 10.26 9.05
C SER A 136 -0.55 11.18 7.87
N THR A 137 -0.11 10.63 6.73
CA THR A 137 -0.13 11.33 5.43
C THR A 137 -0.34 10.33 4.30
N GLY A 138 -1.35 10.53 3.43
CA GLY A 138 -1.46 9.66 2.26
C GLY A 138 -2.55 9.85 1.19
N LEU A 139 -3.70 10.48 1.42
CA LEU A 139 -4.63 10.91 0.36
C LEU A 139 -5.11 12.32 0.68
N ASN A 140 -5.10 13.16 -0.35
CA ASN A 140 -5.58 14.52 -0.28
C ASN A 140 -7.08 14.54 0.06
N SER A 141 -7.43 14.88 1.29
CA SER A 141 -8.78 15.30 1.66
C SER A 141 -8.72 16.65 2.38
N THR A 142 -8.71 17.72 1.58
CA THR A 142 -9.08 19.05 2.05
C THR A 142 -10.60 19.11 2.21
N THR A 143 -11.14 18.48 3.25
CA THR A 143 -12.42 18.88 3.85
C THR A 143 -12.48 18.29 5.25
N THR A 144 -12.28 19.11 6.27
CA THR A 144 -12.68 18.78 7.64
C THR A 144 -14.19 18.50 7.62
N LEU A 145 -14.50 17.22 7.78
CA LEU A 145 -15.78 16.64 7.41
C LEU A 145 -16.71 16.72 8.61
N ASN A 146 -17.85 17.39 8.48
CA ASN A 146 -18.93 17.34 9.46
C ASN A 146 -19.63 15.96 9.39
N LEU A 147 -18.94 14.90 9.86
CA LEU A 147 -19.43 13.51 9.93
C LEU A 147 -20.48 13.29 11.05
N ASN A 148 -21.19 14.34 11.45
CA ASN A 148 -22.18 14.26 12.53
C ASN A 148 -23.50 13.61 12.06
N ARG A 149 -23.72 13.44 10.75
CA ARG A 149 -24.94 12.82 10.19
C ARG A 149 -24.59 11.53 9.46
N LYS A 150 -25.31 10.45 9.77
CA LYS A 150 -25.09 9.10 9.20
C LYS A 150 -25.30 9.11 7.68
N GLU A 151 -26.23 9.92 7.17
CA GLU A 151 -26.53 10.03 5.73
C GLU A 151 -25.32 10.53 4.93
N THR A 152 -24.61 11.54 5.44
CA THR A 152 -23.39 12.06 4.79
C THR A 152 -22.26 11.04 4.75
N ILE A 153 -22.18 10.17 5.76
CA ILE A 153 -21.20 9.07 5.81
C ILE A 153 -21.54 8.04 4.72
N ILE A 154 -22.81 7.69 4.59
CA ILE A 154 -23.30 6.73 3.58
C ILE A 154 -22.98 7.23 2.17
N GLU A 155 -23.35 8.48 1.84
CA GLU A 155 -23.11 9.06 0.51
C GLU A 155 -21.63 9.02 0.13
N ARG A 156 -20.72 9.36 1.06
CA ARG A 156 -19.28 9.35 0.79
C ARG A 156 -18.73 7.94 0.61
N ILE A 157 -19.14 6.98 1.43
CA ILE A 157 -18.73 5.59 1.26
C ILE A 157 -19.26 5.07 -0.08
N GLN A 158 -20.50 5.39 -0.45
CA GLN A 158 -21.11 4.98 -1.72
C GLN A 158 -20.34 5.53 -2.92
N MET A 159 -19.96 6.82 -2.89
CA MET A 159 -19.09 7.41 -3.92
C MET A 159 -17.72 6.74 -3.99
N ALA A 160 -17.11 6.44 -2.84
CA ALA A 160 -15.80 5.77 -2.80
C ALA A 160 -15.87 4.36 -3.38
N VAL A 161 -16.90 3.59 -3.01
CA VAL A 161 -17.15 2.24 -3.52
C VAL A 161 -17.44 2.26 -5.02
N ALA A 162 -18.27 3.18 -5.51
CA ALA A 162 -18.57 3.32 -6.94
C ALA A 162 -17.28 3.55 -7.76
N ARG A 163 -16.38 4.42 -7.28
CA ARG A 163 -15.07 4.66 -7.91
C ARG A 163 -14.18 3.43 -7.88
N LEU A 164 -14.13 2.71 -6.76
CA LEU A 164 -13.30 1.51 -6.60
C LEU A 164 -13.76 0.36 -7.50
N LEU A 165 -15.07 0.23 -7.70
CA LEU A 165 -15.66 -0.80 -8.58
C LEU A 165 -15.75 -0.37 -10.04
N GLY A 166 -15.33 0.85 -10.38
CA GLY A 166 -15.42 1.39 -11.74
C GLY A 166 -16.87 1.57 -12.24
N ALA A 167 -17.83 1.72 -11.32
CA ALA A 167 -19.21 1.96 -11.67
C ALA A 167 -19.37 3.37 -12.25
N ALA A 168 -19.98 3.47 -13.44
CA ALA A 168 -20.25 4.75 -14.10
C ALA A 168 -21.33 5.59 -13.38
N ASP A 169 -22.13 4.93 -12.53
CA ASP A 169 -23.23 5.54 -11.79
C ASP A 169 -23.23 5.06 -10.34
N ILE A 170 -23.40 5.99 -9.41
CA ILE A 170 -23.37 5.76 -7.96
C ILE A 170 -24.61 4.97 -7.54
N ASP A 171 -25.74 5.16 -8.22
CA ASP A 171 -27.03 4.55 -7.89
C ASP A 171 -27.05 3.03 -8.12
N ARG A 172 -26.05 2.49 -8.83
CA ARG A 172 -25.86 1.04 -8.99
C ARG A 172 -25.33 0.37 -7.73
N ILE A 173 -24.76 1.13 -6.80
CA ILE A 173 -24.24 0.62 -5.53
C ILE A 173 -25.35 0.69 -4.49
N LEU A 174 -25.87 -0.47 -4.12
CA LEU A 174 -26.92 -0.62 -3.12
C LEU A 174 -26.31 -0.55 -1.72
N VAL A 175 -26.79 0.40 -0.91
CA VAL A 175 -26.23 0.72 0.41
C VAL A 175 -26.56 -0.30 1.49
N ASP A 176 -27.66 -1.03 1.31
CA ASP A 176 -28.21 -2.05 2.21
C ASP A 176 -27.67 -3.45 1.91
N ARG A 177 -27.09 -3.66 0.72
CA ARG A 177 -26.53 -4.95 0.32
C ARG A 177 -25.06 -5.08 0.66
N SER A 178 -24.66 -6.33 0.88
CA SER A 178 -23.27 -6.72 1.03
C SER A 178 -22.41 -6.18 -0.10
N LEU A 179 -21.26 -5.59 0.21
CA LEU A 179 -20.33 -5.11 -0.80
C LEU A 179 -19.70 -6.26 -1.61
N VAL A 180 -19.49 -7.42 -0.98
CA VAL A 180 -18.92 -8.62 -1.63
C VAL A 180 -19.87 -9.15 -2.70
N SER A 181 -21.18 -9.18 -2.42
CA SER A 181 -22.18 -9.61 -3.42
C SER A 181 -22.35 -8.61 -4.57
N GLN A 182 -21.81 -7.39 -4.42
CA GLN A 182 -21.79 -6.34 -5.43
C GLN A 182 -20.46 -6.26 -6.19
N GLY A 183 -19.56 -7.23 -6.00
CA GLY A 183 -18.30 -7.33 -6.74
C GLY A 183 -17.08 -6.76 -6.02
N MET A 184 -17.18 -6.46 -4.73
CA MET A 184 -16.00 -6.11 -3.93
C MET A 184 -15.11 -7.34 -3.72
N ASP A 185 -13.89 -7.29 -4.27
CA ASP A 185 -12.84 -8.26 -4.03
C ASP A 185 -11.88 -7.82 -2.91
N SER A 186 -10.86 -8.65 -2.63
CA SER A 186 -9.88 -8.37 -1.57
C SER A 186 -9.07 -7.09 -1.80
N LEU A 187 -8.82 -6.71 -3.04
CA LEU A 187 -8.04 -5.52 -3.38
C LEU A 187 -8.89 -4.24 -3.23
N ALA A 188 -10.15 -4.31 -3.67
CA ALA A 188 -11.14 -3.26 -3.46
C ALA A 188 -11.43 -3.06 -1.96
N ALA A 189 -11.55 -4.15 -1.19
CA ALA A 189 -11.74 -4.09 0.25
C ALA A 189 -10.55 -3.45 0.98
N LEU A 190 -9.31 -3.77 0.59
CA LEU A 190 -8.11 -3.15 1.16
C LEU A 190 -8.02 -1.65 0.81
N SER A 191 -8.38 -1.29 -0.42
CA SER A 191 -8.44 0.11 -0.86
C SER A 191 -9.48 0.89 -0.05
N LEU A 192 -10.65 0.30 0.16
CA LEU A 192 -11.72 0.87 0.99
C LEU A 192 -11.29 1.02 2.45
N TYR A 193 -10.66 0.00 3.03
CA TYR A 193 -10.10 0.04 4.39
C TYR A 193 -9.15 1.24 4.58
N ASN A 194 -8.22 1.42 3.66
CA ASN A 194 -7.26 2.52 3.71
C ASN A 194 -7.94 3.88 3.55
N TRP A 195 -8.92 3.99 2.65
CA TRP A 195 -9.68 5.21 2.45
C TRP A 195 -10.50 5.58 3.69
N LEU A 196 -11.21 4.61 4.31
CA LEU A 196 -11.97 4.81 5.54
C LEU A 196 -11.10 5.33 6.69
N GLY A 197 -9.93 4.71 6.88
CA GLY A 197 -8.98 5.12 7.92
C GLY A 197 -8.48 6.54 7.75
N GLN A 198 -8.24 6.97 6.51
CA GLN A 198 -7.77 8.33 6.20
C GLN A 198 -8.89 9.36 6.30
N GLU A 199 -10.08 9.03 5.80
CA GLU A 199 -11.18 9.99 5.70
C GLU A 199 -11.93 10.17 7.03
N THR A 200 -12.06 9.11 7.82
CA THR A 200 -12.89 9.10 9.04
C THR A 200 -12.09 8.94 10.32
N SER A 201 -10.79 8.65 10.24
CA SER A 201 -9.96 8.27 11.41
C SER A 201 -10.54 7.10 12.22
N VAL A 202 -11.37 6.26 11.58
CA VAL A 202 -11.96 5.04 12.11
C VAL A 202 -11.60 3.89 11.20
N TYR A 203 -10.96 2.87 11.78
CA TYR A 203 -10.65 1.63 11.08
C TYR A 203 -11.77 0.61 11.34
N VAL A 204 -12.41 0.17 10.25
CA VAL A 204 -13.29 -1.00 10.23
C VAL A 204 -12.43 -2.22 9.91
N PRO A 205 -12.50 -3.33 10.66
CA PRO A 205 -11.66 -4.51 10.39
C PRO A 205 -11.81 -5.00 8.94
N LEU A 206 -10.69 -5.28 8.28
CA LEU A 206 -10.71 -5.76 6.89
C LEU A 206 -11.48 -7.08 6.73
N VAL A 207 -11.41 -7.95 7.74
CA VAL A 207 -12.15 -9.22 7.77
C VAL A 207 -13.66 -8.98 7.70
N ASP A 208 -14.17 -7.96 8.39
CA ASP A 208 -15.59 -7.63 8.40
C ASP A 208 -16.08 -7.14 7.02
N LEU A 209 -15.26 -6.35 6.33
CA LEU A 209 -15.53 -5.92 4.95
C LEU A 209 -15.63 -7.13 4.03
N LEU A 210 -14.73 -8.11 4.19
CA LEU A 210 -14.70 -9.33 3.39
C LEU A 210 -15.78 -10.35 3.78
N GLN A 211 -16.31 -10.28 5.00
CA GLN A 211 -17.45 -11.08 5.45
C GLN A 211 -18.80 -10.50 5.01
N GLY A 212 -18.78 -9.40 4.26
CA GLY A 212 -19.93 -8.96 3.51
C GLY A 212 -20.70 -7.81 4.15
N TYR A 213 -20.04 -6.94 4.92
CA TYR A 213 -20.65 -5.69 5.39
C TYR A 213 -21.25 -4.87 4.23
N SER A 214 -22.39 -4.24 4.50
CA SER A 214 -22.98 -3.24 3.61
C SER A 214 -22.45 -1.84 3.95
N ILE A 215 -22.71 -0.88 3.06
CA ILE A 215 -22.36 0.53 3.29
C ILE A 215 -23.05 1.05 4.56
N GLU A 216 -24.30 0.64 4.78
CA GLU A 216 -25.05 1.03 5.96
C GLU A 216 -24.42 0.50 7.26
N THR A 217 -23.96 -0.76 7.26
CA THR A 217 -23.26 -1.34 8.42
C THR A 217 -21.97 -0.57 8.72
N ILE A 218 -21.18 -0.29 7.68
CA ILE A 218 -19.92 0.47 7.80
C ILE A 218 -20.20 1.87 8.34
N ALA A 219 -21.18 2.57 7.78
CA ALA A 219 -21.56 3.91 8.21
C ALA A 219 -22.04 3.94 9.68
N THR A 220 -22.78 2.92 10.11
CA THR A 220 -23.24 2.80 11.50
C THR A 220 -22.08 2.59 12.47
N VAL A 221 -21.12 1.72 12.12
CA VAL A 221 -19.91 1.50 12.94
C VAL A 221 -19.09 2.79 13.08
N ILE A 222 -18.94 3.55 11.99
CA ILE A 222 -18.20 4.81 11.99
C ILE A 222 -18.94 5.86 12.82
N HIS A 223 -20.24 6.04 12.59
CA HIS A 223 -21.07 7.01 13.31
C HIS A 223 -21.05 6.76 14.82
N ASN A 224 -21.20 5.51 15.25
CA ASN A 224 -21.15 5.14 16.67
C ASN A 224 -19.78 5.42 17.30
N LYS A 225 -18.68 5.12 16.59
CA LYS A 225 -17.32 5.40 17.08
C LYS A 225 -17.01 6.90 17.14
N LEU A 226 -17.52 7.71 16.21
CA LEU A 226 -17.35 9.16 16.22
C LEU A 226 -18.16 9.83 17.33
N ASN A 227 -19.40 9.38 17.57
CA ASN A 227 -20.24 9.90 18.66
C ASN A 227 -19.77 9.43 20.04
N GLY A 228 -19.28 8.20 20.16
CA GLY A 228 -18.68 7.70 21.40
C GLY A 228 -17.43 8.48 21.83
N ARG A 229 -16.64 8.99 20.86
CA ARG A 229 -15.52 9.90 21.14
C ARG A 229 -15.98 11.28 21.62
N HIS A 230 -17.13 11.78 21.15
CA HIS A 230 -17.68 13.08 21.57
C HIS A 230 -18.29 13.06 22.99
N GLN A 231 -18.84 11.93 23.43
CA GLN A 231 -19.44 11.83 24.77
C GLN A 231 -18.39 11.80 25.90
N VAL A 232 -17.26 11.12 25.69
CA VAL A 232 -16.19 11.04 26.70
C VAL A 232 -15.55 12.42 26.96
N VAL A 233 -15.40 13.25 25.93
CA VAL A 233 -14.84 14.61 26.06
C VAL A 233 -15.84 15.57 26.74
N SER A 234 -17.15 15.35 26.60
CA SER A 234 -18.18 16.22 27.20
C SER A 234 -18.45 15.93 28.67
N SER A 235 -18.09 14.74 29.18
CA SER A 235 -18.26 14.36 30.59
C SER A 235 -17.14 14.88 31.51
N THR A 236 -15.96 15.23 30.99
CA THR A 236 -14.81 15.64 31.81
C THR A 236 -14.84 17.13 32.20
N THR A 237 -15.77 17.93 31.68
CA THR A 237 -15.82 19.39 31.93
C THR A 237 -16.79 19.82 33.04
N LYS A 238 -17.36 18.87 33.81
CA LYS A 238 -18.38 19.19 34.84
C LYS A 238 -17.99 18.95 36.30
N GLU A 239 -16.78 18.51 36.60
CA GLU A 239 -16.32 18.31 37.98
C GLU A 239 -14.99 18.99 38.22
N GLU A 240 -15.00 20.31 38.43
CA GLU A 240 -13.96 21.02 39.18
C GLU A 240 -14.57 22.29 39.79
N HIS A 241 -15.32 22.11 40.87
CA HIS A 241 -15.56 23.16 41.85
C HIS A 241 -15.13 22.60 43.21
N ILE A 242 -13.84 22.78 43.53
CA ILE A 242 -13.31 22.47 44.86
C ILE A 242 -13.09 23.81 45.57
N ASP A 243 -13.79 23.87 46.70
CA ASP A 243 -13.86 24.91 47.71
C ASP A 243 -12.45 25.26 48.24
N THR A 244 -12.05 26.52 48.14
CA THR A 244 -10.78 27.03 48.68
C THR A 244 -11.01 27.64 50.05
N ASP A 245 -11.08 26.81 51.08
CA ASP A 245 -10.82 27.18 52.47
C ASP A 245 -10.23 25.95 53.16
N LEU A 246 -9.22 26.14 54.02
CA LEU A 246 -8.45 25.13 54.80
C LEU A 246 -7.03 24.80 54.33
N ILE A 247 -6.19 25.79 54.02
CA ILE A 247 -4.74 25.66 54.29
C ILE A 247 -4.18 26.97 54.87
N LYS A 248 -4.45 27.20 56.15
CA LYS A 248 -3.63 28.05 57.04
C LYS A 248 -3.62 27.41 58.41
N GLU A 249 -2.68 26.50 58.64
CA GLU A 249 -2.06 26.22 59.95
C GLU A 249 -1.19 24.97 59.83
N ASN A 250 0.11 25.18 59.66
CA ASN A 250 1.18 24.44 60.35
C ASN A 250 2.54 24.80 59.72
N GLU A 251 2.93 26.07 59.87
CA GLU A 251 4.32 26.32 60.20
C GLU A 251 4.45 26.13 61.72
N ILE A 252 5.43 25.32 62.16
CA ILE A 252 6.28 25.50 63.34
C ILE A 252 6.78 24.14 63.85
N LYS A 253 8.10 24.09 64.08
CA LYS A 253 8.93 23.08 64.80
C LYS A 253 9.40 21.88 63.95
N LEU A 254 10.65 21.43 64.03
CA LEU A 254 11.71 21.66 65.04
C LEU A 254 13.09 21.41 64.40
N SER A 255 14.09 22.07 65.00
CA SER A 255 15.53 21.88 64.89
C SER A 255 16.01 20.42 64.97
#